data_AF-A0A4Z2E3Q3-F1
#
_entry.id   AF-A0A4Z2E3Q3-F1
#
_cell.length_a   1.000
_cell.length_b   1.000
_cell.length_c   1.000
_cell.angle_alpha   90.00
_cell.angle_beta   90.00
_cell.angle_gamma   90.00
#
_symmetry.space_group_name_H-M   'P 1'
#
loop_
_entity.id
_entity.type
_entity.pdbx_description
1 polymer ?
#
loop_
_entity_poly.entity_id
_entity_poly.type
_entity_poly.pdbx_seq_one_letter_code
_entity_poly.pdbx_strand_id
1 'polypeptide(L)'
;MQVLKGFPECLQADICLHLNRTLLQNCKAFRGASKGCLRALAMRFKTTHAPPGDTLVHSGDILSAVYFISRGSIEILRDDVVVAILGERQVTVELLLTLSFFHL
;
A
#
# COMPACT_ATOMS: atom_id res chain seq x y z
N MET A 1 -4.64 15.05 -0.91
CA MET A 1 -4.30 15.74 -2.18
C MET A 1 -5.34 16.80 -2.56
N GLN A 2 -5.55 17.84 -1.73
CA GLN A 2 -6.43 18.96 -2.11
C GLN A 2 -5.79 19.84 -3.20
N VAL A 3 -4.46 19.97 -3.18
CA VAL A 3 -3.69 20.78 -4.14
C VAL A 3 -3.78 20.26 -5.58
N LEU A 4 -3.92 18.95 -5.77
CA LEU A 4 -3.96 18.37 -7.12
C LEU A 4 -5.25 18.69 -7.88
N LYS A 5 -6.35 18.98 -7.17
CA LYS A 5 -7.64 19.29 -7.81
C LYS A 5 -7.63 20.59 -8.62
N GLY A 6 -6.62 21.44 -8.44
CA GLY A 6 -6.44 22.68 -9.21
C GLY A 6 -5.72 22.50 -10.56
N PHE A 7 -5.20 21.32 -10.86
CA PHE A 7 -4.44 21.06 -12.09
C PHE A 7 -5.26 20.25 -13.12
N PRO A 8 -4.94 20.33 -14.43
CA PRO A 8 -5.56 19.47 -15.45
C PRO A 8 -5.33 17.97 -15.17
N GLU A 9 -6.26 17.10 -15.57
CA GLU A 9 -6.21 15.65 -15.28
C GLU A 9 -4.91 14.99 -15.75
N CYS A 10 -4.40 15.38 -16.93
CA CYS A 10 -3.13 14.86 -17.46
C CYS A 10 -1.95 15.17 -16.52
N LEU A 11 -1.92 16.38 -15.95
CA LEU A 11 -0.85 16.80 -15.05
C LEU A 11 -1.01 16.16 -13.67
N GLN A 12 -2.25 16.00 -13.19
CA GLN A 12 -2.51 15.25 -11.96
C GLN A 12 -1.98 13.81 -12.07
N ALA A 13 -2.24 13.13 -13.19
CA ALA A 13 -1.79 11.76 -13.42
C ALA A 13 -0.26 11.65 -13.42
N ASP A 14 0.46 12.57 -14.06
CA ASP A 14 1.92 12.56 -14.09
C ASP A 14 2.53 12.91 -12.72
N ILE A 15 1.94 13.85 -11.96
CA ILE A 15 2.36 14.15 -10.58
C ILE A 15 2.12 12.94 -9.66
N CYS A 16 0.92 12.36 -9.70
CA CYS A 16 0.60 11.15 -8.93
C CYS A 16 1.54 10.00 -9.28
N LEU A 17 1.87 9.81 -10.55
CA LEU A 17 2.82 8.80 -11.00
C LEU A 17 4.22 9.06 -10.42
N HIS A 18 4.67 10.32 -10.39
CA HIS A 18 5.95 10.69 -9.80
C HIS A 18 5.98 10.47 -8.27
N LEU A 19 4.91 10.84 -7.56
CA LEU A 19 4.82 10.66 -6.11
C LEU A 19 4.84 9.18 -5.72
N ASN A 20 4.17 8.33 -6.50
CA ASN A 20 4.11 6.88 -6.27
C ASN A 20 5.22 6.10 -6.99
N ARG A 21 6.16 6.79 -7.65
CA ARG A 21 7.24 6.20 -8.47
C ARG A 21 7.98 5.09 -7.76
N THR A 22 8.42 5.34 -6.53
CA THR A 22 9.25 4.40 -5.78
C THR A 22 8.52 3.08 -5.55
N LEU A 23 7.22 3.16 -5.23
CA LEU A 23 6.36 1.99 -5.06
C LEU A 23 6.11 1.30 -6.40
N LEU A 24 5.67 2.05 -7.42
CA LEU A 24 5.27 1.51 -8.72
C LEU A 24 6.44 0.91 -9.52
N GLN A 25 7.66 1.43 -9.37
CA GLN A 25 8.85 0.93 -10.07
C GLN A 25 9.57 -0.20 -9.33
N ASN A 26 9.59 -0.18 -7.98
CA ASN A 26 10.37 -1.15 -7.21
C ASN A 26 9.54 -2.36 -6.77
N CYS A 27 8.21 -2.25 -6.77
CA CYS A 27 7.32 -3.34 -6.43
C CYS A 27 7.21 -4.34 -7.60
N LYS A 28 7.57 -5.60 -7.33
CA LYS A 28 7.49 -6.68 -8.33
C LYS A 28 6.08 -6.90 -8.87
N ALA A 29 5.03 -6.56 -8.10
CA ALA A 29 3.64 -6.74 -8.52
C ALA A 29 3.24 -5.86 -9.72
N PHE A 30 3.95 -4.76 -9.97
CA PHE A 30 3.67 -3.87 -11.10
C PHE A 30 4.64 -4.05 -12.27
N ARG A 31 5.53 -5.05 -12.20
CA ARG A 31 6.50 -5.31 -13.26
C ARG A 31 5.78 -5.68 -14.56
N GLY A 32 6.07 -4.96 -15.63
CA GLY A 32 5.44 -5.17 -16.94
C GLY A 32 4.12 -4.43 -17.16
N ALA A 33 3.62 -3.68 -16.16
CA ALA A 33 2.44 -2.84 -16.35
C ALA A 33 2.73 -1.71 -17.35
N SER A 34 1.75 -1.41 -18.22
CA SER A 34 1.87 -0.31 -19.19
C SER A 34 1.89 1.06 -18.49
N LYS A 35 2.46 2.08 -19.14
CA LYS A 35 2.45 3.45 -18.61
C LYS A 35 1.03 3.96 -18.31
N GLY A 36 0.06 3.58 -19.13
CA GLY A 36 -1.36 3.91 -18.90
C GLY A 36 -1.93 3.25 -17.64
N CYS A 37 -1.63 1.96 -17.44
CA CYS A 37 -2.02 1.23 -16.23
C CYS A 37 -1.40 1.83 -14.97
N LEU A 38 -0.09 2.12 -15.01
CA LEU A 38 0.63 2.74 -13.88
C LEU A 38 0.07 4.12 -13.53
N ARG A 39 -0.30 4.94 -14.52
CA ARG A 39 -0.97 6.23 -14.28
C ARG A 39 -2.34 6.06 -13.64
N ALA A 40 -3.14 5.11 -14.13
CA ALA A 40 -4.45 4.83 -13.56
C ALA A 40 -4.34 4.35 -12.10
N LEU A 41 -3.38 3.47 -11.80
CA LEU A 41 -3.09 3.01 -10.44
C LEU A 41 -2.59 4.16 -9.56
N ALA A 42 -1.67 5.00 -10.05
CA ALA A 42 -1.14 6.15 -9.33
C ALA A 42 -2.25 7.11 -8.87
N MET A 43 -3.28 7.30 -9.69
CA MET A 43 -4.44 8.13 -9.35
C MET A 43 -5.38 7.50 -8.31
N ARG A 44 -5.26 6.21 -8.03
CA ARG A 44 -6.09 5.47 -7.06
C ARG A 44 -5.40 5.27 -5.72
N PHE A 45 -4.08 5.42 -5.65
CA PHE A 45 -3.35 5.34 -4.40
C PHE A 45 -3.75 6.46 -3.45
N LYS A 46 -3.98 6.08 -2.19
CA LYS A 46 -4.13 6.99 -1.07
C LYS A 46 -2.97 6.75 -0.11
N THR A 47 -2.25 7.82 0.22
CA THR A 47 -1.20 7.78 1.22
C THR A 47 -1.80 8.05 2.59
N THR A 48 -1.62 7.10 3.51
CA THR A 48 -2.00 7.23 4.92
C THR A 48 -0.73 7.26 5.75
N HIS A 49 -0.70 8.14 6.75
CA HIS A 49 0.36 8.20 7.74
C HIS A 49 -0.18 7.66 9.05
N ALA A 50 0.56 6.74 9.67
CA ALA A 50 0.26 6.24 11.01
C ALA A 50 1.50 6.42 11.90
N PRO A 51 1.33 6.96 13.12
CA PRO A 51 2.39 7.02 14.11
C PRO A 51 2.74 5.63 14.67
N PRO A 52 3.93 5.46 15.29
CA PRO A 52 4.28 4.24 15.98
C PRO A 52 3.27 3.90 17.09
N GLY A 53 2.87 2.62 17.18
CA GLY A 53 1.90 2.14 18.15
C GLY A 53 0.45 2.15 17.67
N ASP A 54 0.14 2.82 16.55
CA ASP A 54 -1.21 2.76 15.98
C ASP A 54 -1.48 1.41 15.32
N THR A 55 -2.62 0.81 15.65
CA THR A 55 -3.10 -0.40 14.99
C THR A 55 -3.83 -0.02 13.69
N LEU A 56 -3.29 -0.46 12.55
CA LEU A 56 -3.86 -0.16 11.24
C LEU A 56 -5.08 -1.04 10.92
N VAL A 57 -5.07 -2.28 11.39
CA VAL A 57 -6.09 -3.29 11.12
C VAL A 57 -6.18 -4.21 12.33
N HIS A 58 -7.41 -4.51 12.76
CA HIS A 58 -7.68 -5.50 13.81
C HIS A 58 -8.07 -6.86 13.22
N SER A 59 -7.85 -7.92 13.99
CA SER A 59 -8.34 -9.25 13.63
C SER A 59 -9.87 -9.24 13.54
N GLY A 60 -10.41 -9.72 12.41
CA GLY A 60 -11.84 -9.68 12.13
C GLY A 60 -12.30 -8.50 11.28
N ASP A 61 -11.43 -7.52 11.00
CA ASP A 61 -11.77 -6.40 10.12
C ASP A 61 -11.95 -6.86 8.67
N ILE A 62 -12.92 -6.26 7.98
CA ILE A 62 -13.13 -6.46 6.55
C ILE A 62 -12.09 -5.65 5.78
N LEU A 63 -11.19 -6.35 5.09
CA LEU A 63 -10.19 -5.74 4.23
C LEU A 63 -10.80 -5.24 2.92
N SER A 64 -10.95 -3.92 2.81
CA SER A 64 -11.47 -3.26 1.61
C SER A 64 -10.39 -2.64 0.72
N ALA A 65 -9.12 -2.73 1.11
CA ALA A 65 -7.99 -2.14 0.40
C ALA A 65 -6.71 -2.98 0.52
N VAL A 66 -5.81 -2.78 -0.45
CA VAL A 66 -4.45 -3.34 -0.43
C VAL A 66 -3.48 -2.26 0.05
N TYR A 67 -2.64 -2.61 1.02
CA TYR A 67 -1.69 -1.69 1.64
C TYR A 67 -0.27 -1.97 1.15
N PHE A 68 0.48 -0.90 0.96
CA PHE A 68 1.88 -0.96 0.55
C PHE A 68 2.71 -0.07 1.50
N ILE A 69 3.78 -0.63 2.05
CA ILE A 69 4.69 0.10 2.94
C ILE A 69 5.66 0.90 2.09
N SER A 70 5.42 2.20 2.01
CA SER A 70 6.30 3.14 1.31
C SER A 70 7.55 3.48 2.13
N ARG A 71 7.38 3.65 3.46
CA ARG A 71 8.44 3.96 4.43
C ARG A 71 8.14 3.35 5.79
N GLY A 72 9.16 2.92 6.51
CA GLY A 72 9.05 2.35 7.86
C GLY A 72 8.75 0.84 7.87
N SER A 73 8.22 0.37 8.99
CA SER A 73 7.88 -1.04 9.23
C SER A 73 6.56 -1.19 9.97
N ILE A 74 5.91 -2.33 9.78
CA ILE A 74 4.67 -2.72 10.45
C ILE A 74 4.92 -4.00 11.24
N GLU A 75 4.46 -4.04 12.48
CA GLU A 75 4.47 -5.23 13.31
C GLU A 75 3.13 -5.96 13.16
N ILE A 76 3.20 -7.28 12.98
CA ILE A 76 2.03 -8.15 13.03
C ILE A 76 2.00 -8.76 14.42
N LEU A 77 0.91 -8.52 15.14
CA LEU A 77 0.70 -9.05 16.49
C LEU A 77 -0.34 -10.18 16.47
N ARG A 78 -0.10 -11.20 17.30
CA ARG A 78 -1.09 -12.21 17.70
C ARG A 78 -1.01 -12.33 19.22
N ASP A 79 -2.14 -12.13 19.90
CA ASP A 79 -2.24 -12.20 21.37
C ASP A 79 -1.17 -11.35 22.07
N ASP A 80 -1.00 -10.09 21.60
CA ASP A 80 0.00 -9.12 22.07
C ASP A 80 1.48 -9.54 21.87
N VAL A 81 1.73 -10.62 21.12
CA VAL A 81 3.06 -11.06 20.75
C VAL A 81 3.35 -10.72 19.28
N VAL A 82 4.50 -10.10 19.03
CA VAL A 82 4.96 -9.82 17.65
C VAL A 82 5.35 -11.13 16.97
N VAL A 83 4.61 -11.50 15.93
CA VAL A 83 4.86 -12.73 15.15
C VAL A 83 5.61 -12.47 13.86
N ALA A 84 5.55 -11.25 13.33
CA ALA A 84 6.30 -10.85 12.14
C ALA A 84 6.50 -9.33 12.09
N ILE A 85 7.54 -8.91 11.37
CA ILE A 85 7.81 -7.50 11.08
C ILE A 85 7.92 -7.36 9.56
N LEU A 86 7.10 -6.48 9.00
CA LEU A 86 7.08 -6.17 7.58
C LEU A 86 7.77 -4.84 7.32
N GLY A 87 8.68 -4.80 6.35
CA GLY A 87 9.48 -3.63 6.03
C GLY A 87 9.18 -3.02 4.66
N GLU A 88 9.88 -1.92 4.36
CA GLU A 88 9.83 -1.26 3.05
C GLU A 88 10.07 -2.26 1.90
N ARG A 89 9.26 -2.14 0.83
CA ARG A 89 9.31 -2.98 -0.39
C ARG A 89 8.78 -4.41 -0.25
N GLN A 90 8.22 -4.79 0.90
CA GLN A 90 7.35 -5.96 0.96
C GLN A 90 5.94 -5.57 0.52
N VAL A 91 5.44 -6.27 -0.50
CA VAL A 91 4.03 -6.17 -0.89
C VAL A 91 3.27 -6.98 0.13
N THR A 92 2.52 -6.33 1.01
CA THR A 92 1.62 -7.03 1.92
C THR A 92 0.37 -7.46 1.16
N VAL A 93 0.52 -8.48 0.31
CA VAL A 93 -0.60 -9.35 -0.10
C VAL A 93 -1.04 -10.24 1.08
N GLU A 94 -0.21 -10.26 2.13
CA GLU A 94 -0.21 -11.24 3.21
C GLU A 94 -1.31 -11.03 4.26
N LEU A 95 -2.06 -9.93 4.25
CA LEU A 95 -3.30 -9.87 5.03
C LEU A 95 -4.45 -10.66 4.38
N LEU A 96 -4.40 -10.91 3.06
CA LEU A 96 -5.35 -11.79 2.38
C LEU A 96 -4.92 -13.27 2.46
N LEU A 97 -3.62 -13.56 2.46
CA LEU A 97 -3.08 -14.92 2.49
C LEU A 97 -2.91 -15.51 3.90
N THR A 98 -2.63 -14.73 4.95
CA THR A 98 -2.50 -15.29 6.31
C THR A 98 -3.82 -15.87 6.84
N LEU A 99 -4.97 -15.25 6.51
CA LEU A 99 -6.30 -15.83 6.80
C LEU A 99 -6.60 -17.07 5.96
N SER A 100 -6.07 -17.13 4.73
CA SER A 100 -6.26 -18.27 3.82
C SER A 100 -5.35 -19.46 4.18
N PHE A 101 -4.17 -19.22 4.77
CA PHE A 101 -3.22 -20.24 5.18
C PHE A 101 -3.45 -20.77 6.61
N PHE A 102 -4.15 -20.03 7.49
CA PHE A 102 -4.53 -20.57 8.81
C PHE A 102 -5.81 -21.41 8.78
N HIS A 103 -6.49 -21.50 7.64
CA HIS A 103 -7.71 -22.30 7.46
C HIS A 103 -7.57 -23.46 6.46
N LEU A 104 -6.34 -23.83 6.09
CA LEU A 104 -6.01 -25.02 5.29
C LEU A 104 -4.92 -25.85 5.95
#